data_AF-A0A2X3WQ17-F1
#
_entry.id   AF-A0A2X3WQ17-F1
#
_cell.length_a   1.000
_cell.length_b   1.000
_cell.length_c   1.000
_cell.angle_alpha   90.00
_cell.angle_beta   90.00
_cell.angle_gamma   90.00
#
_symmetry.space_group_name_H-M   'P 1'
#
loop_
_entity.id
_entity.type
_entity.pdbx_description
1 polymer ?
#
loop_
_entity_poly.entity_id
_entity_poly.type
_entity_poly.pdbx_seq_one_letter_code
_entity_poly.pdbx_strand_id
1 'polypeptide(L)' 'MKYPLEIRQQVQFITMDMSGAYIPLARKLFPNAKIVPDRFHIIQHLGRAFLKTRIAIMNQFNKNSLPY' A
#
# COMPACT_ATOMS: atom_id res chain seq x y z
N MET A 1 -16.70 10.32 -20.49
CA MET A 1 -15.34 10.11 -19.95
C MET A 1 -14.42 11.09 -20.68
N LYS A 2 -13.62 11.90 -19.96
CA LYS A 2 -12.91 13.06 -20.53
C LYS A 2 -11.86 12.71 -21.60
N TYR A 3 -11.32 11.49 -21.57
CA TYR A 3 -10.28 11.01 -22.48
C TYR A 3 -10.77 9.82 -23.33
N PRO A 4 -10.55 9.84 -24.67
CA PRO A 4 -10.86 8.72 -25.56
C PRO A 4 -10.16 7.41 -25.16
N LEU A 5 -10.66 6.29 -25.69
CA LEU A 5 -10.07 4.98 -25.41
C LEU A 5 -8.65 4.86 -25.98
N GLU A 6 -8.37 5.41 -27.16
CA GLU A 6 -7.04 5.30 -27.77
C GLU A 6 -5.97 5.95 -26.89
N ILE A 7 -6.31 7.05 -26.22
CA ILE A 7 -5.40 7.73 -25.28
C ILE A 7 -5.21 6.91 -24.00
N ARG A 8 -6.29 6.33 -23.46
CA ARG A 8 -6.22 5.52 -22.24
C ARG A 8 -5.47 4.21 -22.43
N GLN A 9 -5.49 3.65 -23.63
CA GLN A 9 -4.70 2.47 -24.00
C GLN A 9 -3.19 2.73 -24.04
N GLN A 10 -2.76 3.99 -24.15
CA GLN A 10 -1.35 4.38 -24.14
C GLN A 10 -0.78 4.50 -22.72
N VAL A 11 -1.62 4.47 -21.69
CA VAL A 11 -1.16 4.51 -20.29
C VAL A 11 -0.45 3.22 -19.96
N GLN A 12 0.82 3.32 -19.56
CA GLN A 12 1.66 2.16 -19.23
C GLN A 12 1.58 1.76 -17.76
N PHE A 13 1.44 2.75 -16.87
CA PHE A 13 1.43 2.53 -15.42
C PHE A 13 0.37 3.39 -14.77
N ILE A 14 -0.30 2.83 -13.78
CA ILE A 14 -1.14 3.57 -12.85
C ILE A 14 -0.69 3.26 -11.42
N THR A 15 -0.65 4.28 -10.59
CA THR A 15 -0.46 4.11 -9.14
C THR A 15 -1.80 4.24 -8.45
N MET A 16 -2.14 3.28 -7.59
CA MET A 16 -3.39 3.33 -6.81
C MET A 16 -3.19 2.79 -5.40
N ASP A 17 -4.16 3.11 -4.53
CA ASP A 17 -4.31 2.48 -3.23
C ASP A 17 -4.46 0.94 -3.36
N MET A 18 -4.16 0.22 -2.28
CA MET A 18 -4.21 -1.24 -2.22
C MET A 18 -5.62 -1.81 -2.05
N SER A 19 -6.66 -0.97 -1.99
CA SER A 19 -8.04 -1.44 -2.00
C SER A 19 -8.37 -2.16 -3.31
N GLY A 20 -8.71 -3.45 -3.20
CA GLY A 20 -9.09 -4.30 -4.33
C GLY A 20 -10.33 -3.79 -5.08
N ALA A 21 -11.15 -2.94 -4.46
CA ALA A 21 -12.34 -2.36 -5.06
C ALA A 21 -12.04 -1.52 -6.32
N TYR A 22 -10.84 -0.94 -6.42
CA TYR A 22 -10.46 -0.12 -7.57
C TYR A 22 -9.89 -0.94 -8.74
N ILE A 23 -9.53 -2.22 -8.54
CA ILE A 23 -8.91 -3.04 -9.59
C ILE A 23 -9.83 -3.22 -10.82
N PRO A 24 -11.13 -3.55 -10.67
CA PRO A 24 -12.03 -3.68 -11.83
C PRO A 24 -12.19 -2.35 -12.58
N LEU A 25 -12.25 -1.24 -11.83
CA LEU A 25 -12.38 0.10 -12.39
C LEU A 25 -11.11 0.50 -13.16
N ALA A 26 -9.94 0.32 -12.54
CA ALA A 26 -8.63 0.56 -13.13
C ALA A 26 -8.46 -0.18 -14.46
N ARG A 27 -8.81 -1.47 -14.51
CA ARG A 27 -8.73 -2.29 -15.73
C ARG A 27 -9.71 -1.83 -16.81
N LYS A 28 -10.91 -1.36 -16.43
CA LYS A 28 -11.91 -0.82 -17.37
C LYS A 28 -11.47 0.53 -17.96
N LEU A 29 -10.83 1.37 -17.13
CA LEU A 29 -10.36 2.69 -17.53
C LEU A 29 -9.06 2.63 -18.33
N PHE A 30 -8.12 1.79 -17.91
CA PHE A 30 -6.76 1.70 -18.47
C PHE A 30 -6.41 0.23 -18.73
N PRO A 31 -6.92 -0.37 -19.82
CA PRO A 31 -6.83 -1.82 -20.04
C PRO A 31 -5.40 -2.33 -20.22
N ASN A 32 -4.49 -1.49 -20.71
CA ASN A 32 -3.09 -1.85 -20.96
C ASN A 32 -2.13 -1.44 -19.85
N ALA A 33 -2.62 -0.70 -18.84
CA ALA A 33 -1.76 -0.18 -17.79
C ALA A 33 -1.43 -1.24 -16.74
N LYS A 34 -0.18 -1.25 -16.29
CA LYS A 34 0.26 -2.01 -15.13
C LYS A 34 -0.13 -1.26 -13.86
N ILE A 35 -0.75 -1.98 -12.93
CA ILE A 35 -1.17 -1.43 -11.64
C ILE A 35 -0.01 -1.54 -10.65
N VAL A 36 0.45 -0.40 -10.15
CA VAL A 36 1.53 -0.28 -9.16
C VAL A 36 0.92 0.17 -7.82
N PRO A 37 1.15 -0.55 -6.70
CA PRO A 37 0.72 -0.09 -5.39
C PRO A 37 1.39 1.23 -5.00
N ASP A 38 0.65 2.13 -4.37
CA ASP A 38 1.21 3.38 -3.84
C ASP A 38 2.29 3.09 -2.78
N ARG A 39 3.48 3.66 -3.02
CA ARG A 39 4.67 3.54 -2.17
C ARG A 39 4.43 4.06 -0.76
N PHE A 40 3.57 5.06 -0.59
CA PHE A 40 3.21 5.58 0.74
C PHE A 40 2.61 4.47 1.61
N HIS A 41 1.67 3.70 1.06
CA HIS A 41 1.06 2.61 1.82
C HIS A 41 2.07 1.51 2.12
N ILE A 42 2.97 1.16 1.19
CA ILE A 42 4.04 0.18 1.42
C ILE A 42 4.88 0.59 2.64
N ILE A 43 5.38 1.82 2.65
CA ILE A 43 6.22 2.36 3.74
C ILE A 43 5.42 2.39 5.05
N GLN A 44 4.16 2.83 5.00
CA GLN A 44 3.28 2.87 6.17
C GLN A 44 3.03 1.48 6.77
N HIS A 45 2.71 0.47 5.94
CA HIS A 45 2.47 -0.89 6.41
C HIS A 45 3.73 -1.52 7.00
N LEU A 46 4.88 -1.29 6.38
CA LEU A 46 6.16 -1.74 6.89
C LEU A 46 6.47 -1.11 8.26
N GLY A 47 6.29 0.21 8.38
CA GLY A 47 6.46 0.91 9.66
C GLY A 47 5.54 0.39 10.77
N ARG A 48 4.26 0.13 10.45
CA ARG A 48 3.30 -0.46 11.40
C ARG A 48 3.68 -1.89 11.81
N ALA A 49 4.16 -2.70 10.88
CA ALA A 49 4.62 -4.05 11.16
C ALA A 49 5.82 -4.03 12.12
N PHE A 50 6.82 -3.17 11.86
CA PHE A 50 7.96 -3.01 12.76
C PHE A 50 7.56 -2.53 14.15
N LEU A 51 6.66 -1.54 14.23
CA LEU A 51 6.18 -1.04 15.52
C LEU A 51 5.46 -2.14 16.32
N LYS A 52 4.62 -2.94 15.66
CA LYS A 52 3.93 -4.08 16.30
C LYS A 52 4.93 -5.10 16.84
N THR A 53 5.94 -5.45 16.05
CA THR A 53 7.01 -6.37 16.47
C THR A 53 7.79 -5.80 17.65
N ARG A 54 8.18 -4.52 17.60
CA ARG A 54 8.86 -3.84 18.73
C ARG A 54 8.03 -3.92 20.00
N ILE A 55 6.75 -3.57 19.95
CA ILE A 55 5.85 -3.61 21.11
C ILE A 55 5.72 -5.03 21.65
N ALA A 56 5.56 -6.02 20.76
CA ALA A 56 5.46 -7.43 21.14
C ALA A 56 6.72 -7.92 21.87
N ILE A 57 7.91 -7.54 21.40
CA ILE A 57 9.20 -7.84 22.05
C ILE A 57 9.29 -7.12 23.39
N MET A 58 9.00 -5.82 23.45
CA MET A 58 9.09 -5.04 24.68
C MET A 58 8.16 -5.56 25.79
N ASN A 59 6.98 -6.04 25.45
CA ASN A 59 6.03 -6.60 26.42
C ASN A 59 6.45 -7.96 26.98
N GLN A 60 7.48 -8.62 26.43
CA GLN A 60 8.04 -9.86 27.00
C GLN A 60 8.97 -9.59 28.18
N PHE A 61 9.51 -8.37 28.30
CA PHE A 61 10.40 -8.02 29.40
C PHE A 61 9.61 -7.57 30.62
N ASN A 62 10.08 -7.96 31.81
CA ASN A 62 9.46 -7.56 33.06
C ASN A 62 9.69 -6.05 33.27
N LYS A 63 8.61 -5.25 33.25
CA LYS A 63 8.69 -3.79 33.43
C LYS A 63 9.17 -3.38 34.82
N ASN A 64 9.23 -4.32 35.75
CA ASN A 64 9.65 -4.12 37.13
C ASN A 64 11.17 -4.36 37.35
N SER A 65 11.95 -4.68 36.31
CA SER A 65 13.39 -4.94 36.43
C SER A 65 14.26 -3.69 36.22
N LEU A 66 13.85 -2.53 36.75
CA LEU A 66 14.74 -1.39 36.93
C LEU A 66 15.37 -1.50 38.33
N PRO A 67 16.66 -1.83 38.47
CA PRO A 67 17.35 -1.84 39.75
C PRO A 67 17.97 -0.47 40.07
N TYR A 68 17.36 0.63 39.60
CA TYR A 68 17.75 1.98 39.97
C TYR A 68 16.52 2.85 40.23
#